data_AF-A0A0V0PYI8-F1
#
_entry.id   AF-A0A0V0PYI8-F1
#
_cell.length_a   1.000
_cell.length_b   1.000
_cell.length_c   1.000
_cell.angle_alpha   90.00
_cell.angle_beta   90.00
_cell.angle_gamma   90.00
#
_symmetry.space_group_name_H-M   'P 1'
#
loop_
_entity.id
_entity.type
_entity.pdbx_description
1 polymer ?
#
loop_
_entity_poly.entity_id
_entity_poly.type
_entity_poly.pdbx_seq_one_letter_code
_entity_poly.pdbx_strand_id
1 'polypeptide(L)'
;MRSLRQACLPASLALLSLAALGVAAMALLPLPRPVGLAIGGTVALLPLLLVFFWLIHIPDIWNVPPSWVAVTTLLISLPLVLFGQYFAAQTLSEIFRDAPALFPIASAVAGYLGVLLGALALIGYAGLAFLTVLVSWALLTGFIGWIGGRRFLRDVAAYAVAALLIGWTVGSVAHLERLARNLVTHIAVEADFHSDHRCSTAGWPEGVTRVAFIGDEQVLGYILPDRRIVALSCRRAGVIGHSG
;
A
#
# COMPACT_ATOMS: atom_id res chain seq x y z
N MET A 1 -30.21 11.93 8.70
CA MET A 1 -29.06 12.87 8.67
C MET A 1 -28.62 13.41 10.04
N ARG A 2 -29.51 13.86 10.95
CA ARG A 2 -29.09 14.35 12.29
C ARG A 2 -28.44 13.27 13.18
N SER A 3 -28.97 12.04 13.18
CA SER A 3 -28.42 10.89 13.92
C SER A 3 -27.03 10.47 13.43
N LEU A 4 -26.86 10.32 12.12
CA LEU A 4 -25.58 10.06 11.45
C LEU A 4 -24.52 11.11 11.80
N ARG A 5 -24.90 12.39 11.88
CA ARG A 5 -23.99 13.48 12.22
C ARG A 5 -23.54 13.43 13.69
N GLN A 6 -24.41 13.02 14.61
CA GLN A 6 -24.04 12.85 16.02
C GLN A 6 -23.13 11.64 16.25
N ALA A 7 -23.30 10.57 15.47
CA ALA A 7 -22.46 9.38 15.57
C ALA A 7 -21.08 9.55 14.91
N CYS A 8 -21.02 10.13 13.70
CA CYS A 8 -19.79 10.15 12.90
C CYS A 8 -18.87 11.35 13.20
N LEU A 9 -19.42 12.50 13.59
CA LEU A 9 -18.66 13.73 13.80
C LEU A 9 -17.61 13.66 14.94
N PRO A 10 -17.88 13.09 16.13
CA PRO A 10 -16.86 13.00 17.19
C PRO A 10 -15.72 12.06 16.80
N ALA A 11 -16.02 10.91 16.19
CA ALA A 11 -14.99 9.98 15.70
C ALA A 11 -14.14 10.62 14.59
N SER A 12 -14.78 11.39 13.69
CA SER A 12 -14.07 12.11 12.63
C SER A 12 -13.12 13.17 13.17
N LEU A 13 -13.54 13.94 14.17
CA LEU A 13 -12.70 14.94 14.82
C LEU A 13 -11.55 14.31 15.60
N ALA A 14 -11.78 13.19 16.29
CA ALA A 14 -10.74 12.47 17.02
C ALA A 14 -9.69 11.85 16.08
N LEU A 15 -10.11 11.29 14.95
CA LEU A 15 -9.19 10.72 13.95
C LEU A 15 -8.40 11.82 13.24
N LEU A 16 -9.02 12.96 12.92
CA LEU A 16 -8.36 14.13 12.36
C LEU A 16 -7.34 14.74 13.32
N SER A 17 -7.67 14.84 14.61
CA SER A 17 -6.73 15.37 15.61
C SER A 17 -5.55 14.42 15.82
N LEU A 18 -5.78 13.10 15.88
CA LEU A 18 -4.73 12.09 15.90
C LEU A 18 -3.82 12.16 14.67
N ALA A 19 -4.40 12.33 13.47
CA ALA A 19 -3.64 12.46 12.23
C ALA A 19 -2.77 13.73 12.23
N ALA A 20 -3.33 14.87 12.66
CA ALA A 20 -2.60 16.13 12.78
C ALA A 20 -1.45 16.02 13.80
N LEU A 21 -1.69 15.36 14.93
CA LEU A 21 -0.69 15.16 15.98
C LEU A 21 0.43 14.21 15.52
N GLY A 22 0.08 13.15 14.79
CA GLY A 22 1.05 12.23 14.18
C GLY A 22 1.91 12.91 13.11
N VAL A 23 1.34 13.78 12.28
CA VAL A 23 2.13 14.57 11.31
C VAL A 23 2.98 15.63 11.99
N ALA A 24 2.45 16.33 13.00
CA ALA A 24 3.24 17.27 13.78
C ALA A 24 4.43 16.57 14.45
N ALA A 25 4.22 15.37 15.01
CA ALA A 25 5.28 14.57 15.60
C ALA A 25 6.34 14.19 14.57
N MET A 26 5.94 13.73 13.38
CA MET A 26 6.88 13.41 12.30
C MET A 26 7.64 14.62 11.75
N ALA A 27 7.03 15.81 11.75
CA ALA A 27 7.63 17.03 11.22
C ALA A 27 8.56 17.73 12.21
N LEU A 28 8.27 17.63 13.52
CA LEU A 28 8.95 18.43 14.56
C LEU A 28 9.96 17.62 15.39
N LEU A 29 9.85 16.29 15.41
CA LEU A 29 10.72 15.43 16.22
C LEU A 29 11.65 14.58 15.35
N PRO A 30 12.96 14.50 15.69
CA PRO A 30 13.88 13.56 15.07
C PRO A 30 13.58 12.14 15.58
N LEU A 31 12.59 11.49 14.98
CA LEU A 31 12.15 10.16 15.37
C LEU A 31 13.12 9.08 14.82
N PRO A 32 13.41 8.01 15.59
CA PRO A 32 14.07 6.83 15.06
C PRO A 32 13.28 6.28 13.88
N ARG A 33 13.96 5.86 12.80
CA ARG A 33 13.31 5.29 11.60
C ARG A 33 12.16 4.31 11.88
N PRO A 34 12.27 3.30 12.78
CA PRO A 34 11.16 2.39 13.04
C PRO A 34 9.92 3.08 13.64
N VAL A 35 10.13 4.07 14.51
CA VAL A 35 9.05 4.85 15.14
C VAL A 35 8.39 5.78 14.12
N GLY A 36 9.21 6.43 13.28
CA GLY A 36 8.70 7.27 12.18
C GLY A 36 7.87 6.47 11.17
N LEU A 37 8.31 5.24 10.83
CA LEU A 37 7.54 4.35 9.96
C LEU A 37 6.23 3.88 10.61
N ALA A 38 6.23 3.56 11.91
CA ALA A 38 5.03 3.15 12.64
C ALA A 38 3.99 4.29 12.73
N ILE A 39 4.44 5.50 13.08
CA ILE A 39 3.59 6.70 13.12
C ILE A 39 3.10 7.03 11.72
N GLY A 40 3.99 7.04 10.70
CA GLY A 40 3.62 7.29 9.31
C GLY A 40 2.61 6.29 8.77
N GLY A 41 2.79 5.00 9.06
CA GLY A 41 1.85 3.95 8.70
C GLY A 41 0.49 4.13 9.37
N THR A 42 0.46 4.43 10.67
CA THR A 42 -0.78 4.66 11.42
C THR A 42 -1.52 5.88 10.87
N VAL A 43 -0.78 6.96 10.63
CA VAL A 43 -1.29 8.20 10.06
C VAL A 43 -1.83 8.02 8.65
N ALA A 44 -1.17 7.20 7.83
CA ALA A 44 -1.63 6.83 6.49
C ALA A 44 -2.91 5.98 6.51
N LEU A 45 -3.13 5.19 7.56
CA LEU A 45 -4.30 4.29 7.72
C LEU A 45 -5.51 4.96 8.39
N LEU A 46 -5.33 6.07 9.12
CA LEU A 46 -6.42 6.80 9.80
C LEU A 46 -7.59 7.20 8.86
N PRO A 47 -7.37 7.71 7.63
CA PRO A 47 -8.46 8.04 6.71
C PRO A 47 -9.25 6.80 6.28
N LEU A 48 -8.58 5.67 6.15
CA LEU A 48 -9.17 4.37 5.82
C LEU A 48 -10.13 3.90 6.92
N LEU A 49 -9.68 4.00 8.16
CA LEU A 49 -10.45 3.64 9.35
C LEU A 49 -11.68 4.55 9.50
N LEU A 50 -11.54 5.83 9.15
CA LEU A 50 -12.65 6.78 9.09
C LEU A 50 -13.71 6.38 8.06
N VAL A 51 -13.29 6.03 6.84
CA VAL A 51 -14.18 5.58 5.77
C VAL A 51 -14.95 4.32 6.18
N PHE A 52 -14.27 3.33 6.76
CA PHE A 52 -14.91 2.12 7.26
C PHE A 52 -15.91 2.42 8.39
N PHE A 53 -15.54 3.28 9.34
CA PHE A 53 -16.43 3.68 10.42
C PHE A 53 -17.72 4.34 9.89
N TRP A 54 -17.59 5.17 8.86
CA TRP A 54 -18.73 5.82 8.20
C TRP A 54 -19.62 4.80 7.46
N LEU A 55 -19.03 3.86 6.73
CA LEU A 55 -19.75 2.81 5.99
C LEU A 55 -20.66 1.96 6.90
N ILE A 56 -20.21 1.65 8.11
CA ILE A 56 -20.99 0.87 9.10
C ILE A 56 -22.25 1.62 9.53
N HIS A 57 -22.19 2.94 9.66
CA HIS A 57 -23.27 3.74 10.24
C HIS A 57 -24.31 4.24 9.23
N ILE A 58 -24.11 4.05 7.93
CA ILE A 58 -25.05 4.50 6.89
C ILE A 58 -25.92 3.31 6.45
N PRO A 59 -27.18 3.20 6.94
CA PRO A 59 -28.04 2.04 6.67
C PRO A 59 -28.43 1.90 5.19
N ASP A 60 -28.48 3.01 4.44
CA ASP A 60 -28.92 3.00 3.03
C ASP A 60 -27.94 2.31 2.07
N ILE A 61 -26.64 2.24 2.41
CA ILE A 61 -25.63 1.56 1.57
C ILE A 61 -25.85 0.05 1.57
N TRP A 62 -26.51 -0.49 2.60
CA TRP A 62 -26.74 -1.93 2.76
C TRP A 62 -28.03 -2.41 2.06
N ASN A 63 -28.85 -1.51 1.51
CA ASN A 63 -30.05 -1.82 0.73
C ASN A 63 -29.79 -2.00 -0.77
N VAL A 64 -28.54 -2.31 -1.17
CA VAL A 64 -28.19 -2.55 -2.58
C VAL A 64 -28.59 -3.98 -2.97
N PRO A 65 -29.23 -4.19 -4.15
CA PRO A 65 -29.60 -5.52 -4.60
C PRO A 65 -28.36 -6.44 -4.69
N PRO A 66 -28.44 -7.72 -4.26
CA PRO A 66 -27.30 -8.63 -4.27
C PRO A 66 -26.65 -8.82 -5.64
N SER A 67 -27.45 -8.75 -6.72
CA SER A 67 -26.97 -8.82 -8.10
C SER A 67 -26.03 -7.67 -8.47
N TRP A 68 -26.34 -6.45 -8.03
CA TRP A 68 -25.49 -5.28 -8.24
C TRP A 68 -24.19 -5.36 -7.44
N VAL A 69 -24.25 -5.89 -6.22
CA VAL A 69 -23.05 -6.14 -5.40
C VAL A 69 -22.14 -7.18 -6.09
N ALA A 70 -22.70 -8.26 -6.61
CA ALA A 70 -21.94 -9.28 -7.33
C ALA A 70 -21.28 -8.72 -8.60
N VAL A 71 -22.02 -7.98 -9.43
CA VAL A 71 -21.50 -7.36 -10.66
C VAL A 71 -20.41 -6.34 -10.36
N THR A 72 -20.63 -5.44 -9.39
CA THR A 72 -19.62 -4.44 -9.00
C THR A 72 -18.37 -5.09 -8.40
N THR A 73 -18.52 -6.09 -7.55
CA THR A 73 -17.39 -6.84 -6.98
C THR A 73 -16.59 -7.55 -8.06
N LEU A 74 -17.25 -8.17 -9.05
CA LEU A 74 -16.58 -8.81 -10.18
C LEU A 74 -15.82 -7.78 -11.05
N LEU A 75 -16.47 -6.66 -11.39
CA LEU A 75 -15.87 -5.60 -12.21
C LEU A 75 -14.68 -4.92 -11.54
N ILE A 76 -14.69 -4.81 -10.21
CA ILE A 76 -13.63 -4.19 -9.42
C ILE A 76 -12.49 -5.20 -9.15
N SER A 77 -12.82 -6.46 -8.85
CA SER A 77 -11.82 -7.46 -8.46
C SER A 77 -10.84 -7.82 -9.57
N LEU A 78 -11.28 -7.98 -10.83
CA LEU A 78 -10.38 -8.38 -11.92
C LEU A 78 -9.27 -7.34 -12.19
N PRO A 79 -9.56 -6.03 -12.38
CA PRO A 79 -8.53 -5.01 -12.50
C PRO A 79 -7.60 -4.94 -11.28
N LEU A 80 -8.14 -5.16 -10.09
CA LEU A 80 -7.36 -5.16 -8.85
C LEU A 80 -6.38 -6.31 -8.77
N VAL A 81 -6.80 -7.52 -9.16
CA VAL A 81 -5.92 -8.70 -9.24
C VAL A 81 -4.83 -8.47 -10.28
N LEU A 82 -5.18 -7.94 -11.46
CA LEU A 82 -4.20 -7.60 -12.49
C LEU A 82 -3.21 -6.54 -12.02
N PHE A 83 -3.69 -5.51 -11.33
CA PHE A 83 -2.84 -4.48 -10.73
C PHE A 83 -1.91 -5.06 -9.67
N GLY A 84 -2.40 -5.94 -8.79
CA GLY A 84 -1.60 -6.62 -7.78
C GLY A 84 -0.49 -7.47 -8.41
N GLN A 85 -0.81 -8.25 -9.44
CA GLN A 85 0.18 -9.04 -10.18
C GLN A 85 1.22 -8.17 -10.88
N TYR A 86 0.79 -7.08 -11.50
CA TYR A 86 1.69 -6.11 -12.13
C TYR A 86 2.63 -5.47 -11.10
N PHE A 87 2.08 -5.02 -9.96
CA PHE A 87 2.85 -4.44 -8.87
C PHE A 87 3.87 -5.43 -8.30
N ALA A 88 3.48 -6.69 -8.12
CA ALA A 88 4.38 -7.76 -7.66
C ALA A 88 5.52 -7.99 -8.66
N ALA A 89 5.19 -8.13 -9.94
CA ALA A 89 6.16 -8.35 -11.00
C ALA A 89 7.15 -7.18 -11.11
N GLN A 90 6.65 -5.94 -11.07
CA GLN A 90 7.49 -4.74 -11.11
C GLN A 90 8.39 -4.65 -9.87
N THR A 91 7.84 -4.84 -8.68
CA THR A 91 8.59 -4.75 -7.42
C THR A 91 9.71 -5.78 -7.37
N LEU A 92 9.42 -7.04 -7.71
CA LEU A 92 10.42 -8.11 -7.72
C LEU A 92 11.46 -7.93 -8.82
N SER A 93 11.06 -7.49 -10.01
CA SER A 93 11.99 -7.19 -11.10
C SER A 93 12.94 -6.04 -10.75
N GLU A 94 12.46 -5.00 -10.07
CA GLU A 94 13.30 -3.90 -9.60
C GLU A 94 14.27 -4.33 -8.49
N ILE A 95 13.86 -5.22 -7.58
CA ILE A 95 14.70 -5.69 -6.47
C ILE A 95 15.74 -6.72 -6.93
N PHE A 96 15.31 -7.72 -7.71
CA PHE A 96 16.10 -8.91 -8.02
C PHE A 96 16.64 -8.95 -9.45
N ARG A 97 16.14 -8.09 -10.36
CA ARG A 97 16.47 -8.10 -11.80
C ARG A 97 16.19 -9.42 -12.53
N ASP A 98 15.48 -10.33 -11.85
CA ASP A 98 15.18 -11.69 -12.28
C ASP A 98 13.68 -11.97 -12.25
N ALA A 99 13.28 -13.11 -12.80
CA ALA A 99 11.89 -13.49 -12.96
C ALA A 99 11.17 -13.64 -11.59
N PRO A 100 9.99 -13.00 -11.41
CA PRO A 100 9.24 -13.05 -10.14
C PRO A 100 8.76 -14.46 -9.74
N ALA A 101 8.71 -15.40 -10.70
CA ALA A 101 8.33 -16.79 -10.45
C ALA A 101 9.32 -17.54 -9.54
N LEU A 102 10.54 -17.04 -9.39
CA LEU A 102 11.58 -17.64 -8.54
C LEU A 102 11.39 -17.31 -7.05
N PHE A 103 10.54 -16.33 -6.73
CA PHE A 103 10.28 -15.86 -5.36
C PHE A 103 8.78 -15.98 -5.04
N PRO A 104 8.25 -17.20 -4.87
CA PRO A 104 6.81 -17.42 -4.78
C PRO A 104 6.17 -16.76 -3.55
N ILE A 105 6.87 -16.77 -2.40
CA ILE A 105 6.33 -16.18 -1.16
C ILE A 105 6.36 -14.65 -1.27
N ALA A 106 7.49 -14.07 -1.69
CA ALA A 106 7.58 -12.63 -1.91
C ALA A 106 6.60 -12.13 -2.99
N SER A 107 6.39 -12.90 -4.06
CA SER A 107 5.43 -12.60 -5.12
C SER A 107 3.98 -12.59 -4.62
N ALA A 108 3.59 -13.57 -3.81
CA ALA A 108 2.26 -13.61 -3.19
C ALA A 108 2.03 -12.41 -2.26
N VAL A 109 3.02 -12.07 -1.41
CA VAL A 109 2.91 -10.92 -0.50
C VAL A 109 2.89 -9.60 -1.28
N ALA A 110 3.77 -9.43 -2.26
CA ALA A 110 3.78 -8.24 -3.10
C ALA A 110 2.46 -8.10 -3.88
N GLY A 111 1.88 -9.22 -4.35
CA GLY A 111 0.58 -9.25 -5.00
C GLY A 111 -0.54 -8.77 -4.07
N TYR A 112 -0.59 -9.30 -2.85
CA TYR A 112 -1.56 -8.87 -1.83
C TYR A 112 -1.43 -7.38 -1.50
N LEU A 113 -0.21 -6.90 -1.25
CA LEU A 113 0.05 -5.48 -0.96
C LEU A 113 -0.31 -4.60 -2.16
N GLY A 114 -0.01 -5.04 -3.37
CA GLY A 114 -0.40 -4.37 -4.61
C GLY A 114 -1.91 -4.23 -4.76
N VAL A 115 -2.68 -5.30 -4.50
CA VAL A 115 -4.16 -5.23 -4.48
C VAL A 115 -4.63 -4.20 -3.44
N LEU A 116 -4.06 -4.20 -2.24
CA LEU A 116 -4.48 -3.28 -1.18
C LEU A 116 -4.16 -1.81 -1.52
N LEU A 117 -2.98 -1.53 -2.06
CA LEU A 117 -2.59 -0.20 -2.54
C LEU A 117 -3.45 0.25 -3.73
N GLY A 118 -3.72 -0.66 -4.67
CA GLY A 118 -4.59 -0.41 -5.82
C GLY A 118 -6.02 -0.09 -5.38
N ALA A 119 -6.55 -0.80 -4.39
CA ALA A 119 -7.88 -0.55 -3.82
C ALA A 119 -7.94 0.84 -3.20
N LEU A 120 -6.90 1.20 -2.44
CA LEU A 120 -6.78 2.51 -1.81
C LEU A 120 -6.73 3.64 -2.82
N ALA A 121 -5.91 3.48 -3.87
CA ALA A 121 -5.83 4.43 -4.95
C ALA A 121 -7.18 4.58 -5.66
N LEU A 122 -7.86 3.46 -5.97
CA LEU A 122 -9.17 3.46 -6.63
C LEU A 122 -10.23 4.18 -5.78
N ILE A 123 -10.30 3.88 -4.48
CA ILE A 123 -11.21 4.56 -3.54
C ILE A 123 -10.88 6.06 -3.46
N GLY A 124 -9.59 6.42 -3.39
CA GLY A 124 -9.13 7.80 -3.36
C GLY A 124 -9.54 8.57 -4.62
N TYR A 125 -9.29 8.02 -5.81
CA TYR A 125 -9.64 8.64 -7.09
C TYR A 125 -11.16 8.69 -7.32
N ALA A 126 -11.90 7.65 -6.94
CA ALA A 126 -13.36 7.66 -6.99
C ALA A 126 -13.94 8.72 -6.06
N GLY A 127 -13.40 8.83 -4.84
CA GLY A 127 -13.75 9.89 -3.89
C GLY A 127 -13.45 11.28 -4.45
N LEU A 128 -12.29 11.47 -5.08
CA LEU A 128 -11.92 12.74 -5.72
C LEU A 128 -12.89 13.10 -6.85
N ALA A 129 -13.21 12.14 -7.72
CA ALA A 129 -14.17 12.34 -8.81
C ALA A 129 -15.55 12.74 -8.26
N PHE A 130 -16.05 12.02 -7.25
CA PHE A 130 -17.32 12.35 -6.62
C PHE A 130 -17.30 13.75 -5.97
N LEU A 131 -16.22 14.09 -5.29
CA LEU A 131 -16.06 15.40 -4.68
C LEU A 131 -16.05 16.53 -5.72
N THR A 132 -15.37 16.33 -6.86
CA THR A 132 -15.34 17.34 -7.93
C THR A 132 -16.73 17.62 -8.51
N VAL A 133 -17.57 16.59 -8.65
CA VAL A 133 -18.96 16.74 -9.07
C VAL A 133 -19.77 17.53 -8.03
N LEU A 134 -19.64 17.19 -6.75
CA LEU A 134 -20.35 17.88 -5.67
C LEU A 134 -19.94 19.35 -5.54
N VAL A 135 -18.64 19.63 -5.62
CA VAL A 135 -18.12 21.01 -5.57
C VAL A 135 -18.64 21.80 -6.77
N SER A 136 -18.57 21.24 -7.98
CA SER A 136 -19.07 21.89 -9.20
C SER A 136 -20.55 22.22 -9.09
N TRP A 137 -21.36 21.28 -8.59
CA TRP A 137 -22.78 21.49 -8.37
C TRP A 137 -23.07 22.56 -7.31
N ALA A 138 -22.35 22.55 -6.20
CA ALA A 138 -22.51 23.54 -5.14
C ALA A 138 -22.12 24.96 -5.59
N LEU A 139 -21.05 25.09 -6.37
CA LEU A 139 -20.64 26.36 -6.97
C LEU A 139 -21.71 26.89 -7.93
N LEU A 140 -22.25 26.03 -8.80
CA LEU A 140 -23.28 26.39 -9.77
C LEU A 140 -24.58 26.84 -9.07
N THR A 141 -25.03 26.09 -8.07
CA THR A 141 -26.24 26.45 -7.29
C THR A 141 -26.04 27.67 -6.40
N GLY A 142 -24.82 27.90 -5.90
CA GLY A 142 -24.44 29.13 -5.20
C GLY A 142 -24.44 30.35 -6.12
N PHE A 143 -23.91 30.22 -7.34
CA PHE A 143 -23.87 31.28 -8.34
C PHE A 143 -25.26 31.71 -8.81
N ILE A 144 -26.16 30.74 -9.01
CA ILE A 144 -27.56 30.99 -9.40
C ILE A 144 -28.39 31.57 -8.23
N GLY A 145 -27.85 31.57 -7.00
CA GLY A 145 -28.53 32.10 -5.82
C GLY A 145 -29.62 31.18 -5.26
N TRP A 146 -29.66 29.91 -5.67
CA TRP A 146 -30.64 28.92 -5.19
C TRP A 146 -30.39 28.45 -3.75
N ILE A 147 -29.20 28.73 -3.21
CA ILE A 147 -28.81 28.34 -1.85
C ILE A 147 -28.44 29.58 -1.05
N GLY A 148 -29.00 29.72 0.16
CA GLY A 148 -28.63 30.80 1.07
C GLY A 148 -27.16 30.74 1.48
N GLY A 149 -26.50 31.91 1.59
CA GLY A 149 -25.04 32.02 1.79
C GLY A 149 -24.48 31.22 2.96
N ARG A 150 -25.21 31.12 4.08
CA ARG A 150 -24.77 30.32 5.25
C ARG A 150 -24.72 28.81 4.96
N ARG A 151 -25.61 28.30 4.11
CA ARG A 151 -25.64 26.89 3.69
C ARG A 151 -24.54 26.61 2.67
N PHE A 152 -24.36 27.51 1.70
CA PHE A 152 -23.25 27.44 0.74
C PHE A 152 -21.88 27.42 1.44
N LEU A 153 -21.61 28.36 2.36
CA LEU A 153 -20.34 28.42 3.09
C LEU A 153 -20.05 27.13 3.86
N ARG A 154 -21.08 26.54 4.50
CA ARG A 154 -20.95 25.30 5.25
C ARG A 154 -20.63 24.12 4.35
N ASP A 155 -21.29 24.02 3.20
CA ASP A 155 -21.12 22.90 2.27
C ASP A 155 -19.73 23.00 1.60
N VAL A 156 -19.29 24.20 1.21
CA VAL A 156 -17.91 24.46 0.73
C VAL A 156 -16.86 24.08 1.77
N ALA A 157 -17.05 24.46 3.04
CA ALA A 157 -16.12 24.09 4.11
C ALA A 157 -16.05 22.57 4.30
N ALA A 158 -17.18 21.87 4.23
CA ALA A 158 -17.21 20.41 4.31
C ALA A 158 -16.48 19.76 3.12
N TYR A 159 -16.65 20.29 1.90
CA TYR A 159 -15.95 19.80 0.72
C TYR A 159 -14.45 20.08 0.77
N ALA A 160 -14.01 21.22 1.33
CA ALA A 160 -12.60 21.50 1.53
C ALA A 160 -11.94 20.50 2.48
N VAL A 161 -12.61 20.15 3.58
CA VAL A 161 -12.13 19.10 4.52
C VAL A 161 -12.09 17.74 3.83
N ALA A 162 -13.12 17.40 3.04
CA ALA A 162 -13.13 16.16 2.27
C ALA A 162 -11.99 16.12 1.23
N ALA A 163 -11.70 17.23 0.55
CA ALA A 163 -10.60 17.35 -0.41
C ALA A 163 -9.25 17.09 0.26
N LEU A 164 -9.04 17.68 1.44
CA LEU A 164 -7.82 17.47 2.23
C LEU A 164 -7.66 16.00 2.64
N LEU A 165 -8.73 15.36 3.12
CA LEU A 165 -8.71 13.94 3.52
C LEU A 165 -8.46 13.00 2.33
N ILE A 166 -9.10 13.25 1.19
CA ILE A 166 -8.90 12.44 -0.02
C ILE A 166 -7.48 12.64 -0.56
N GLY A 167 -7.03 13.90 -0.66
CA GLY A 167 -5.67 14.23 -1.08
C GLY A 167 -4.62 13.62 -0.17
N TRP A 168 -4.85 13.60 1.14
CA TRP A 168 -4.01 12.92 2.11
C TRP A 168 -3.97 11.41 1.87
N THR A 169 -5.12 10.79 1.65
CA THR A 169 -5.23 9.35 1.39
C THR A 169 -4.41 8.97 0.16
N VAL A 170 -4.59 9.70 -0.95
CA VAL A 170 -3.85 9.50 -2.20
C VAL A 170 -2.35 9.76 -2.00
N GLY A 171 -1.97 10.85 -1.32
CA GLY A 171 -0.57 11.15 -1.02
C GLY A 171 0.10 10.10 -0.14
N SER A 172 -0.66 9.48 0.77
CA SER A 172 -0.18 8.41 1.66
C SER A 172 0.10 7.11 0.90
N VAL A 173 -0.57 6.85 -0.23
CA VAL A 173 -0.33 5.66 -1.06
C VAL A 173 1.13 5.58 -1.48
N ALA A 174 1.75 6.68 -1.91
CA ALA A 174 3.16 6.71 -2.32
C ALA A 174 4.14 6.41 -1.15
N HIS A 175 3.73 6.70 0.08
CA HIS A 175 4.52 6.34 1.27
C HIS A 175 4.33 4.85 1.62
N LEU A 176 3.09 4.37 1.59
CA LEU A 176 2.75 2.96 1.80
C LEU A 176 3.40 2.04 0.75
N GLU A 177 3.54 2.51 -0.49
CA GLU A 177 4.23 1.77 -1.55
C GLU A 177 5.71 1.52 -1.22
N ARG A 178 6.41 2.55 -0.73
CA ARG A 178 7.81 2.41 -0.29
C ARG A 178 7.95 1.45 0.89
N LEU A 179 7.01 1.53 1.84
CA LEU A 179 6.93 0.59 2.96
C LEU A 179 6.69 -0.84 2.49
N ALA A 180 5.77 -1.04 1.55
CA ALA A 180 5.46 -2.33 0.95
C ALA A 180 6.68 -2.94 0.27
N ARG A 181 7.43 -2.15 -0.52
CA ARG A 181 8.67 -2.62 -1.18
C ARG A 181 9.71 -3.10 -0.17
N ASN A 182 9.95 -2.34 0.90
CA ASN A 182 10.88 -2.75 1.97
C ASN A 182 10.43 -4.05 2.66
N LEU A 183 9.12 -4.20 2.91
CA LEU A 183 8.56 -5.40 3.52
C LEU A 183 8.73 -6.62 2.60
N VAL A 184 8.47 -6.46 1.30
CA VAL A 184 8.66 -7.51 0.29
C VAL A 184 10.12 -7.95 0.24
N THR A 185 11.08 -7.01 0.24
CA THR A 185 12.52 -7.37 0.29
C THR A 185 12.86 -8.16 1.55
N HIS A 186 12.35 -7.75 2.71
CA HIS A 186 12.61 -8.45 3.96
C HIS A 186 12.05 -9.88 3.95
N ILE A 187 10.80 -10.05 3.49
CA ILE A 187 10.15 -11.35 3.39
C ILE A 187 10.86 -12.25 2.39
N ALA A 188 11.27 -11.71 1.24
CA ALA A 188 12.04 -12.48 0.27
C ALA A 188 13.35 -13.02 0.87
N VAL A 189 14.09 -12.19 1.61
CA VAL A 189 15.34 -12.58 2.27
C VAL A 189 15.15 -13.57 3.43
N GLU A 190 13.98 -13.57 4.08
CA GLU A 190 13.70 -14.49 5.19
C GLU A 190 13.10 -15.81 4.72
N ALA A 191 12.23 -15.77 3.72
CA ALA A 191 11.41 -16.91 3.33
C ALA A 191 11.88 -17.60 2.04
N ASP A 192 12.40 -16.85 1.06
CA ASP A 192 12.83 -17.40 -0.23
C ASP A 192 14.37 -17.60 -0.30
N PHE A 193 15.15 -16.90 0.53
CA PHE A 193 16.60 -17.08 0.64
C PHE A 193 16.96 -18.09 1.73
N HIS A 194 17.86 -19.01 1.40
CA HIS A 194 18.26 -20.13 2.23
C HIS A 194 19.65 -19.90 2.83
N SER A 195 19.81 -20.12 4.13
CA SER A 195 21.13 -20.12 4.79
C SER A 195 21.94 -21.37 4.48
N ASP A 196 21.27 -22.52 4.32
CA ASP A 196 21.90 -23.80 4.02
C ASP A 196 21.93 -24.04 2.51
N HIS A 197 23.10 -23.90 1.90
CA HIS A 197 23.30 -24.11 0.47
C HIS A 197 24.50 -25.02 0.17
N ARG A 198 24.43 -25.75 -0.95
CA ARG A 198 25.51 -26.65 -1.42
C ARG A 198 26.47 -26.00 -2.42
N CYS A 199 26.40 -24.70 -2.59
CA CYS A 199 27.31 -23.96 -3.47
C CYS A 199 28.71 -23.86 -2.86
N SER A 200 29.73 -24.04 -3.70
CA SER A 200 31.10 -23.62 -3.37
C SER A 200 31.13 -22.10 -3.24
N THR A 201 31.61 -21.62 -2.09
CA THR A 201 31.72 -20.19 -1.76
C THR A 201 33.05 -19.59 -2.20
N ALA A 202 33.91 -20.37 -2.86
CA ALA A 202 35.21 -19.90 -3.34
C ALA A 202 35.04 -18.73 -4.32
N GLY A 203 35.53 -17.55 -3.93
CA GLY A 203 35.44 -16.32 -4.73
C GLY A 203 34.17 -15.49 -4.50
N TRP A 204 33.31 -15.86 -3.54
CA TRP A 204 32.21 -15.00 -3.13
C TRP A 204 32.71 -13.83 -2.27
N PRO A 205 32.07 -12.66 -2.34
CA PRO A 205 32.37 -11.56 -1.43
C PRO A 205 32.09 -11.98 0.02
N GLU A 206 32.87 -11.45 0.95
CA GLU A 206 32.66 -11.70 2.38
C GLU A 206 31.30 -11.17 2.83
N GLY A 207 30.68 -11.84 3.81
CA GLY A 207 29.42 -11.39 4.42
C GLY A 207 28.14 -11.81 3.72
N VAL A 208 28.20 -12.72 2.73
CA VAL A 208 27.01 -13.40 2.18
C VAL A 208 26.45 -14.35 3.24
N THR A 209 25.21 -14.14 3.68
CA THR A 209 24.59 -14.92 4.75
C THR A 209 23.50 -15.88 4.28
N ARG A 210 22.86 -15.57 3.15
CA ARG A 210 21.79 -16.39 2.57
C ARG A 210 21.82 -16.32 1.05
N VAL A 211 21.27 -17.35 0.40
CA VAL A 211 21.20 -17.42 -1.07
C VAL A 211 19.85 -17.88 -1.61
N ALA A 212 19.44 -17.36 -2.75
CA ALA A 212 18.31 -17.86 -3.53
C ALA A 212 18.77 -18.39 -4.89
N PHE A 213 18.24 -19.53 -5.32
CA PHE A 213 18.63 -20.16 -6.59
C PHE A 213 17.81 -19.58 -7.75
N ILE A 214 18.52 -19.10 -8.78
CA ILE A 214 17.92 -18.51 -10.00
C ILE A 214 18.01 -19.50 -11.17
N GLY A 215 18.84 -20.54 -11.02
CA GLY A 215 19.05 -21.60 -11.99
C GLY A 215 20.09 -22.59 -11.47
N ASP A 216 20.62 -23.44 -12.35
CA ASP A 216 21.55 -24.51 -11.97
C ASP A 216 22.95 -23.98 -11.57
N GLU A 217 23.38 -22.86 -12.15
CA GLU A 217 24.73 -22.31 -11.96
C GLU A 217 24.78 -20.90 -11.35
N GLN A 218 23.61 -20.29 -11.08
CA GLN A 218 23.51 -18.91 -10.59
C GLN A 218 22.61 -18.80 -9.35
N VAL A 219 23.07 -18.03 -8.37
CA VAL A 219 22.34 -17.74 -7.13
C VAL A 219 22.40 -16.25 -6.83
N LEU A 220 21.37 -15.71 -6.17
CA LEU A 220 21.43 -14.40 -5.54
C LEU A 220 21.94 -14.58 -4.12
N GLY A 221 23.06 -13.95 -3.78
CA GLY A 221 23.54 -13.84 -2.41
C GLY A 221 23.04 -12.56 -1.74
N TYR A 222 22.64 -12.67 -0.48
CA TYR A 222 22.29 -11.54 0.37
C TYR A 222 23.45 -11.20 1.31
N ILE A 223 23.94 -9.96 1.24
CA ILE A 223 24.99 -9.41 2.09
C ILE A 223 24.33 -8.57 3.20
N LEU A 224 24.38 -9.09 4.43
CA LEU A 224 23.65 -8.51 5.57
C LEU A 224 24.11 -7.09 5.96
N PRO A 225 25.43 -6.77 6.03
CA PRO A 225 25.90 -5.44 6.43
C PRO A 225 25.40 -4.33 5.50
N ASP A 226 25.39 -4.59 4.19
CA ASP A 226 25.03 -3.61 3.16
C ASP A 226 23.57 -3.73 2.69
N ARG A 227 22.83 -4.71 3.22
CA ARG A 227 21.47 -5.10 2.75
C ARG A 227 21.40 -5.23 1.23
N ARG A 228 22.45 -5.77 0.64
CA ARG A 228 22.65 -5.82 -0.80
C ARG A 228 22.42 -7.24 -1.32
N ILE A 229 21.74 -7.33 -2.45
CA ILE A 229 21.60 -8.58 -3.20
C ILE A 229 22.61 -8.55 -4.35
N VAL A 230 23.36 -9.63 -4.52
CA VAL A 230 24.38 -9.79 -5.56
C VAL A 230 24.19 -11.10 -6.30
N ALA A 231 24.33 -11.09 -7.63
CA ALA A 231 24.37 -12.32 -8.39
C ALA A 231 25.73 -13.00 -8.21
N LEU A 232 25.72 -14.30 -7.92
CA LEU A 232 26.87 -15.13 -7.63
C LEU A 232 26.80 -16.41 -8.45
N SER A 233 27.96 -16.94 -8.84
CA SER A 233 28.04 -18.27 -9.45
C SER A 233 27.93 -19.34 -8.37
N CYS A 234 27.10 -20.35 -8.58
CA CYS A 234 27.02 -21.54 -7.74
C CYS A 234 27.58 -22.74 -8.50
N ARG A 235 28.73 -23.25 -8.07
CA ARG A 235 29.18 -24.60 -8.44
C ARG A 235 28.88 -25.53 -7.28
N ARG A 236 28.21 -26.66 -7.51
CA ARG A 236 27.94 -27.63 -6.43
C ARG A 236 29.27 -28.11 -5.82
N ALA A 237 29.41 -27.92 -4.51
CA ALA A 237 30.50 -28.51 -3.76
C ALA A 237 30.30 -30.03 -3.73
N GLY A 238 31.27 -30.79 -4.27
CA GLY A 238 31.30 -32.25 -4.11
C GLY A 238 30.61 -33.10 -5.19
N VAL A 239 30.20 -32.55 -6.34
CA VAL A 239 29.89 -33.40 -7.52
C VAL A 239 31.19 -33.63 -8.28
N ILE A 240 32.05 -34.46 -7.70
CA ILE A 240 33.17 -35.06 -8.41
C ILE A 240 32.55 -36.15 -9.29
N GLY A 241 32.29 -35.81 -10.55
CA GLY A 241 32.36 -36.81 -11.60
C GLY A 241 33.81 -37.27 -11.70
N HIS A 242 34.13 -38.37 -11.04
CA HIS A 242 35.23 -39.22 -11.52
C HIS A 242 34.72 -39.89 -12.79
N SER A 243 35.06 -39.32 -13.93
CA SER A 243 35.14 -40.06 -15.19
C SER A 243 36.60 -40.04 -15.62
N GLY A 244 37.34 -41.02 -15.09
CA GLY A 244 38.48 -41.58 -15.80
C GLY A 244 38.00 -42.45 -16.96
#